data_AF-A0A0C9YLB4-F1
#
_entry.id   AF-A0A0C9YLB4-F1
#
_cell.length_a   1.000
_cell.length_b   1.000
_cell.length_c   1.000
_cell.angle_alpha   90.00
_cell.angle_beta   90.00
_cell.angle_gamma   90.00
#
_symmetry.space_group_name_H-M   'P 1'
#
loop_
_entity.id
_entity.type
_entity.pdbx_description
1 polymer ?
#
loop_
_entity_poly.entity_id
_entity_poly.type
_entity_poly.pdbx_seq_one_letter_code
_entity_poly.pdbx_strand_id
1 'polypeptide(L)'
;MQDYAKLAVSIAREKGMFIVLDADALYMIGKDISIIKGYRRAVVTPNIVEFKRLKEQVGADPNTPADQLAGLVSRLLGGVTVLEKGAKDIISIDTTGSEADLEASQLSSADAERERTKETVEVDTPGGLKRCGGQGDVLSGCVGTFMAWGKCYEDGAFGDGEIAASRVPLLAAVGGSMVTRTASRRAFFKEGRGVVTQDMVPEIGRSFVEVFGASAAGGSQLARDLKL
;
A
#
# COMPACT_ATOMS: atom_id res chain seq x y z
N MET A 1 -4.41 24.47 -0.63
CA MET A 1 -4.03 23.20 0.05
C MET A 1 -3.73 22.09 -0.96
N GLN A 2 -4.62 21.82 -1.94
CA GLN A 2 -4.36 20.82 -2.99
C GLN A 2 -3.10 21.15 -3.82
N ASP A 3 -2.82 22.42 -4.13
CA ASP A 3 -1.62 22.79 -4.90
C ASP A 3 -0.32 22.43 -4.18
N TYR A 4 -0.27 22.59 -2.85
CA TYR A 4 0.89 22.17 -2.05
C TYR A 4 1.04 20.64 -2.01
N ALA A 5 -0.08 19.91 -1.97
CA ALA A 5 -0.04 18.45 -2.05
C ALA A 5 0.47 17.98 -3.43
N LYS A 6 0.00 18.61 -4.52
CA LYS A 6 0.53 18.35 -5.88
C LYS A 6 2.03 18.65 -5.97
N LEU A 7 2.47 19.77 -5.40
CA LEU A 7 3.89 20.13 -5.35
C LEU A 7 4.71 19.08 -4.58
N ALA A 8 4.21 18.63 -3.42
CA ALA A 8 4.88 17.59 -2.63
C ALA A 8 4.99 16.27 -3.42
N VAL A 9 3.92 15.86 -4.11
CA VAL A 9 3.95 14.67 -4.98
C VAL A 9 4.94 14.85 -6.13
N SER A 10 4.99 16.02 -6.78
CA SER A 10 5.96 16.31 -7.86
C SER A 10 7.40 16.15 -7.36
N ILE A 11 7.73 16.80 -6.23
CA ILE A 11 9.08 16.72 -5.65
C ILE A 11 9.44 15.28 -5.26
N ALA A 12 8.49 14.54 -4.68
CA ALA A 12 8.70 13.13 -4.33
C ALA A 12 8.94 12.27 -5.58
N ARG A 13 8.21 12.52 -6.68
CA ARG A 13 8.39 11.85 -7.97
C ARG A 13 9.77 12.11 -8.58
N GLU A 14 10.18 13.38 -8.62
CA GLU A 14 11.50 13.81 -9.11
C GLU A 14 12.65 13.16 -8.33
N LYS A 15 12.44 12.90 -7.03
CA LYS A 15 13.41 12.22 -6.17
C LYS A 15 13.34 10.70 -6.19
N GLY A 16 12.42 10.11 -6.96
CA GLY A 16 12.20 8.67 -6.96
C GLY A 16 11.81 8.15 -5.57
N MET A 17 11.01 8.90 -4.79
CA MET A 17 10.55 8.47 -3.48
C MET A 17 9.33 7.54 -3.59
N PHE A 18 9.22 6.56 -2.70
CA PHE A 18 7.97 5.84 -2.56
C PHE A 18 6.89 6.72 -1.91
N ILE A 19 5.66 6.64 -2.41
CA ILE A 19 4.54 7.50 -1.97
C ILE A 19 3.30 6.67 -1.64
N VAL A 20 2.66 6.96 -0.51
CA VAL A 20 1.32 6.45 -0.18
C VAL A 20 0.32 7.60 -0.24
N LEU A 21 -0.79 7.40 -0.95
CA LEU A 21 -1.85 8.40 -1.11
C LEU A 21 -3.17 7.82 -0.56
N ASP A 22 -3.67 8.42 0.52
CA ASP A 22 -4.93 8.03 1.19
C ASP A 22 -5.93 9.19 1.24
N ALA A 23 -7.19 8.86 1.54
CA ALA A 23 -8.27 9.81 1.79
C ALA A 23 -8.44 10.86 0.67
N ASP A 24 -8.39 12.16 1.00
CA ASP A 24 -8.63 13.26 0.06
C ASP A 24 -7.60 13.34 -1.08
N ALA A 25 -6.42 12.72 -0.92
CA ALA A 25 -5.47 12.58 -2.02
C ALA A 25 -6.07 11.78 -3.19
N LEU A 26 -6.93 10.81 -2.90
CA LEU A 26 -7.61 10.01 -3.93
C LEU A 26 -8.62 10.85 -4.72
N TYR A 27 -9.31 11.78 -4.05
CA TYR A 27 -10.18 12.73 -4.73
C TYR A 27 -9.38 13.68 -5.63
N MET A 28 -8.21 14.12 -5.19
CA MET A 28 -7.29 14.91 -6.00
C MET A 28 -6.81 14.15 -7.25
N ILE A 29 -6.37 12.90 -7.10
CA ILE A 29 -6.00 12.02 -8.22
C ILE A 29 -7.18 11.81 -9.17
N GLY A 30 -8.38 11.60 -8.62
CA GLY A 30 -9.60 11.42 -9.38
C GLY A 30 -9.98 12.60 -10.28
N LYS A 31 -9.58 13.83 -9.92
CA LYS A 31 -9.75 15.02 -10.77
C LYS A 31 -8.69 15.12 -11.86
N ASP A 32 -7.51 14.62 -11.59
CA ASP A 32 -6.32 14.79 -12.43
C ASP A 32 -5.37 13.62 -12.20
N ILE A 33 -5.55 12.57 -13.00
CA ILE A 33 -4.78 11.33 -12.87
C ILE A 33 -3.29 11.54 -13.20
N SER A 34 -2.95 12.58 -13.97
CA SER A 34 -1.57 12.86 -14.41
C SER A 34 -0.61 13.13 -13.24
N ILE A 35 -1.17 13.49 -12.07
CA ILE A 35 -0.43 13.68 -10.82
C ILE A 35 0.38 12.44 -10.45
N ILE A 36 -0.16 11.24 -10.71
CA ILE A 36 0.47 9.97 -10.31
C ILE A 36 0.56 8.93 -11.42
N LYS A 37 -0.07 9.17 -12.58
CA LYS A 37 -0.08 8.23 -13.70
C LYS A 37 1.34 7.85 -14.11
N GLY A 38 1.58 6.55 -14.28
CA GLY A 38 2.90 6.00 -14.65
C GLY A 38 3.86 5.86 -13.48
N TYR A 39 3.55 6.39 -12.28
CA TYR A 39 4.46 6.37 -11.14
C TYR A 39 4.35 5.06 -10.35
N ARG A 40 5.15 4.06 -10.77
CA ARG A 40 5.14 2.69 -10.23
C ARG A 40 5.60 2.59 -8.77
N ARG A 41 6.11 3.69 -8.20
CA ARG A 41 6.54 3.81 -6.79
C ARG A 41 5.43 4.32 -5.86
N ALA A 42 4.16 4.25 -6.27
CA ALA A 42 3.04 4.71 -5.46
C ALA A 42 2.05 3.61 -5.08
N VAL A 43 1.43 3.77 -3.91
CA VAL A 43 0.23 3.04 -3.47
C VAL A 43 -0.91 4.03 -3.27
N VAL A 44 -2.07 3.72 -3.85
CA VAL A 44 -3.35 4.36 -3.49
C VAL A 44 -4.15 3.41 -2.61
N THR A 45 -4.78 3.93 -1.56
CA THR A 45 -5.46 3.09 -0.55
C THR A 45 -6.98 3.35 -0.48
N PRO A 46 -7.74 3.23 -1.59
CA PRO A 46 -9.17 3.55 -1.58
C PRO A 46 -9.99 2.58 -0.73
N ASN A 47 -10.97 3.10 0.02
CA ASN A 47 -12.09 2.29 0.51
C ASN A 47 -13.13 2.04 -0.60
N ILE A 48 -14.11 1.18 -0.36
CA ILE A 48 -15.17 0.82 -1.34
C ILE A 48 -15.78 2.04 -2.07
N VAL A 49 -16.05 3.15 -1.36
CA VAL A 49 -16.67 4.35 -1.95
C VAL A 49 -15.65 5.19 -2.73
N GLU A 50 -14.42 5.28 -2.25
CA GLU A 50 -13.31 5.92 -2.97
C GLU A 50 -12.94 5.13 -4.23
N PHE A 51 -12.90 3.80 -4.15
CA PHE A 51 -12.57 2.93 -5.26
C PHE A 51 -13.61 3.00 -6.37
N LYS A 52 -14.91 3.02 -6.00
CA LYS A 52 -15.99 3.23 -6.96
C LYS A 52 -15.82 4.54 -7.74
N ARG A 53 -15.45 5.63 -7.06
CA ARG A 53 -15.21 6.93 -7.71
C ARG A 53 -13.95 6.89 -8.58
N LEU A 54 -12.86 6.32 -8.06
CA LEU A 54 -11.60 6.23 -8.78
C LEU A 54 -11.73 5.43 -10.08
N LYS A 55 -12.41 4.27 -10.06
CA LYS A 55 -12.58 3.44 -11.27
C LYS A 55 -13.38 4.16 -12.36
N GLU A 56 -14.40 4.95 -11.98
CA GLU A 56 -15.17 5.78 -12.91
C GLU A 56 -14.29 6.90 -13.50
N GLN A 57 -13.46 7.54 -12.67
CA GLN A 57 -12.59 8.64 -13.07
C GLN A 57 -11.43 8.21 -13.98
N VAL A 58 -10.90 7.00 -13.82
CA VAL A 58 -9.88 6.44 -14.73
C VAL A 58 -10.47 5.81 -15.99
N GLY A 59 -11.81 5.77 -16.11
CA GLY A 59 -12.49 5.20 -17.27
C GLY A 59 -12.44 3.67 -17.34
N ALA A 60 -12.45 2.98 -16.20
CA ALA A 60 -12.51 1.53 -16.18
C ALA A 60 -13.86 1.02 -16.72
N ASP A 61 -13.84 -0.03 -17.54
CA ASP A 61 -15.06 -0.63 -18.09
C ASP A 61 -15.93 -1.18 -16.95
N PRO A 62 -17.19 -0.70 -16.80
CA PRO A 62 -18.09 -1.14 -15.74
C PRO A 62 -18.45 -2.63 -15.81
N ASN A 63 -18.26 -3.29 -16.95
CA ASN A 63 -18.52 -4.72 -17.13
C ASN A 63 -17.35 -5.62 -16.73
N THR A 64 -16.21 -5.03 -16.33
CA THR A 64 -15.05 -5.79 -15.88
C THR A 64 -15.40 -6.61 -14.64
N PRO A 65 -15.03 -7.91 -14.58
CA PRO A 65 -15.23 -8.75 -13.39
C PRO A 65 -14.64 -8.12 -12.12
N ALA A 66 -15.32 -8.29 -10.98
CA ALA A 66 -14.95 -7.62 -9.74
C ALA A 66 -13.52 -7.93 -9.26
N ASP A 67 -13.09 -9.18 -9.45
CA ASP A 67 -11.74 -9.68 -9.13
C ASP A 67 -10.63 -9.12 -10.05
N GLN A 68 -11.01 -8.52 -11.19
CA GLN A 68 -10.08 -7.93 -12.16
C GLN A 68 -10.06 -6.39 -12.10
N LEU A 69 -11.03 -5.77 -11.41
CA LEU A 69 -11.18 -4.32 -11.38
C LEU A 69 -9.96 -3.61 -10.78
N ALA A 70 -9.43 -4.08 -9.66
CA ALA A 70 -8.27 -3.45 -9.02
C ALA A 70 -7.02 -3.47 -9.93
N GLY A 71 -6.78 -4.59 -10.61
CA GLY A 71 -5.72 -4.71 -11.62
C GLY A 71 -5.93 -3.80 -12.82
N LEU A 72 -7.17 -3.69 -13.32
CA LEU A 72 -7.49 -2.76 -14.40
C LEU A 72 -7.25 -1.29 -14.00
N VAL A 73 -7.69 -0.89 -12.81
CA VAL A 73 -7.44 0.46 -12.30
C VAL A 73 -5.94 0.73 -12.16
N SER A 74 -5.17 -0.23 -11.64
CA SER A 74 -3.71 -0.12 -11.58
C SER A 74 -3.09 0.08 -12.97
N ARG A 75 -3.53 -0.71 -13.95
CA ARG A 75 -3.08 -0.60 -15.35
C ARG A 75 -3.38 0.76 -15.96
N LEU A 76 -4.60 1.28 -15.75
CA LEU A 76 -5.03 2.59 -16.26
C LEU A 76 -4.31 3.75 -15.58
N LEU A 77 -3.89 3.56 -14.33
CA LEU A 77 -2.99 4.48 -13.62
C LEU A 77 -1.51 4.29 -13.99
N GLY A 78 -1.17 3.42 -14.94
CA GLY A 78 0.21 3.22 -15.38
C GLY A 78 1.08 2.45 -14.39
N GLY A 79 0.52 1.46 -13.69
CA GLY A 79 1.26 0.60 -12.79
C GLY A 79 1.37 1.12 -11.35
N VAL A 80 0.55 2.09 -10.96
CA VAL A 80 0.38 2.48 -9.55
C VAL A 80 -0.29 1.33 -8.79
N THR A 81 0.22 0.96 -7.63
CA THR A 81 -0.38 -0.11 -6.81
C THR A 81 -1.70 0.36 -6.20
N VAL A 82 -2.75 -0.45 -6.32
CA VAL A 82 -4.06 -0.19 -5.74
C VAL A 82 -4.29 -1.13 -4.58
N LEU A 83 -4.50 -0.58 -3.37
CA LEU A 83 -4.94 -1.30 -2.18
C LEU A 83 -6.42 -0.97 -1.92
N GLU A 84 -7.32 -1.77 -2.48
CA GLU A 84 -8.75 -1.65 -2.26
C GLU A 84 -9.13 -2.20 -0.88
N LYS A 85 -9.51 -1.30 0.04
CA LYS A 85 -9.88 -1.64 1.41
C LYS A 85 -11.28 -2.26 1.46
N GLY A 86 -11.41 -3.43 2.06
CA GLY A 86 -12.67 -4.18 2.11
C GLY A 86 -12.78 -5.14 3.29
N ALA A 87 -13.73 -6.08 3.19
CA ALA A 87 -13.81 -7.20 4.14
C ALA A 87 -12.51 -8.02 4.09
N LYS A 88 -12.05 -8.28 2.86
CA LYS A 88 -10.68 -8.63 2.51
C LYS A 88 -10.12 -7.48 1.68
N ASP A 89 -8.83 -7.20 1.81
CA ASP A 89 -8.22 -6.17 0.98
C ASP A 89 -7.76 -6.80 -0.33
N ILE A 90 -8.04 -6.15 -1.44
CA ILE A 90 -7.54 -6.55 -2.76
C ILE A 90 -6.40 -5.61 -3.12
N ILE A 91 -5.23 -6.17 -3.38
CA ILE A 91 -4.02 -5.41 -3.64
C ILE A 91 -3.51 -5.81 -5.01
N SER A 92 -3.47 -4.86 -5.94
CA SER A 92 -3.13 -5.14 -7.33
C SER A 92 -2.10 -4.17 -7.88
N ILE A 93 -1.21 -4.71 -8.70
CA ILE A 93 -0.31 -3.96 -9.56
C ILE A 93 -0.39 -4.53 -10.98
N ASP A 94 -0.45 -3.65 -11.98
CA ASP A 94 -0.33 -4.03 -13.39
C ASP A 94 0.46 -2.95 -14.17
N THR A 95 1.74 -3.22 -14.40
CA THR A 95 2.64 -2.35 -15.18
C THR A 95 2.68 -2.72 -16.66
N THR A 96 1.77 -3.56 -17.15
CA THR A 96 1.80 -4.09 -18.53
C THR A 96 1.05 -3.23 -19.54
N GLY A 97 0.39 -2.17 -19.07
CA GLY A 97 -0.27 -1.18 -19.91
C GLY A 97 0.69 -0.22 -20.61
N SER A 98 0.22 0.38 -21.71
CA SER A 98 0.96 1.43 -22.43
C SER A 98 1.20 2.69 -21.61
N GLU A 99 0.45 2.86 -20.52
CA GLU A 99 0.57 3.97 -19.58
C GLU A 99 1.69 3.79 -18.56
N ALA A 100 2.30 2.61 -18.51
CA ALA A 100 3.35 2.31 -17.56
C ALA A 100 4.66 2.94 -18.03
N ASP A 101 5.24 3.80 -17.19
CA ASP A 101 6.40 4.62 -17.56
C ASP A 101 7.56 4.40 -16.58
N LEU A 102 8.69 3.92 -17.11
CA LEU A 102 9.92 3.72 -16.33
C LEU A 102 10.60 5.04 -16.00
N GLU A 103 10.57 6.03 -16.89
CA GLU A 103 11.18 7.35 -16.65
C GLU A 103 10.44 8.09 -15.55
N ALA A 104 9.10 8.10 -15.59
CA ALA A 104 8.29 8.66 -14.53
C ALA A 104 8.67 8.11 -13.15
N SER A 105 9.06 6.84 -13.09
CA SER A 105 9.41 6.11 -11.86
C SER A 105 10.90 6.18 -11.48
N GLN A 106 11.72 6.95 -12.20
CA GLN A 106 13.18 6.99 -12.03
C GLN A 106 13.86 5.62 -12.21
N LEU A 107 13.38 4.85 -13.20
CA LEU A 107 13.83 3.48 -13.51
C LEU A 107 14.30 3.33 -14.96
N SER A 108 14.69 4.42 -15.63
CA SER A 108 15.11 4.39 -17.05
C SER A 108 16.35 3.53 -17.31
N SER A 109 17.23 3.38 -16.33
CA SER A 109 18.41 2.51 -16.40
C SER A 109 18.17 1.08 -15.93
N ALA A 110 16.95 0.76 -15.45
CA ALA A 110 16.61 -0.58 -14.97
C ALA A 110 16.26 -1.52 -16.13
N ASP A 111 16.34 -2.83 -15.87
CA ASP A 111 15.87 -3.85 -16.81
C ASP A 111 14.34 -3.81 -16.91
N ALA A 112 13.83 -3.49 -18.11
CA ALA A 112 12.41 -3.32 -18.35
C ALA A 112 11.59 -4.59 -18.15
N GLU A 113 12.14 -5.77 -18.45
CA GLU A 113 11.45 -7.05 -18.23
C GLU A 113 11.39 -7.38 -16.75
N ARG A 114 12.46 -7.09 -16.00
CA ARG A 114 12.47 -7.24 -14.54
C ARG A 114 11.45 -6.31 -13.86
N GLU A 115 11.28 -5.09 -14.37
CA GLU A 115 10.33 -4.12 -13.83
C GLU A 115 8.88 -4.35 -14.31
N ARG A 116 8.64 -5.36 -15.14
CA ARG A 116 7.31 -5.73 -15.64
C ARG A 116 6.58 -6.61 -14.63
N THR A 117 5.64 -6.04 -13.89
CA THR A 117 4.88 -6.74 -12.83
C THR A 117 3.38 -6.73 -13.11
N LYS A 118 2.73 -7.89 -12.98
CA LYS A 118 1.28 -8.02 -12.94
C LYS A 118 0.89 -9.05 -11.89
N GLU A 119 0.31 -8.57 -10.79
CA GLU A 119 0.01 -9.40 -9.63
C GLU A 119 -1.19 -8.84 -8.87
N THR A 120 -2.05 -9.73 -8.38
CA THR A 120 -3.16 -9.41 -7.48
C THR A 120 -3.10 -10.34 -6.28
N VAL A 121 -3.16 -9.76 -5.09
CA VAL A 121 -3.14 -10.48 -3.81
C VAL A 121 -4.38 -10.11 -3.02
N GLU A 122 -5.08 -11.12 -2.50
CA GLU A 122 -6.15 -10.95 -1.52
C GLU A 122 -5.55 -11.11 -0.12
N VAL A 123 -5.72 -10.10 0.73
CA VAL A 123 -5.34 -10.17 2.14
C VAL A 123 -6.59 -10.49 2.96
N ASP A 124 -6.67 -11.74 3.42
CA ASP A 124 -7.78 -12.29 4.21
C ASP A 124 -7.47 -12.38 5.70
N THR A 125 -6.34 -11.80 6.15
CA THR A 125 -5.95 -11.75 7.56
C THR A 125 -7.11 -11.18 8.40
N PRO A 126 -7.56 -11.89 9.47
CA PRO A 126 -8.70 -11.45 10.25
C PRO A 126 -8.46 -10.09 10.92
N GLY A 127 -9.37 -9.14 10.66
CA GLY A 127 -9.40 -7.82 11.30
C GLY A 127 -10.25 -7.80 12.59
N GLY A 128 -10.33 -6.64 13.24
CA GLY A 128 -11.29 -6.42 14.33
C GLY A 128 -12.73 -6.31 13.81
N LEU A 129 -13.70 -6.57 14.68
CA LEU A 129 -15.14 -6.53 14.31
C LEU A 129 -15.71 -5.10 14.30
N LYS A 130 -14.90 -4.09 14.63
CA LYS A 130 -15.27 -2.68 14.60
C LYS A 130 -14.25 -1.89 13.81
N ARG A 131 -14.74 -1.10 12.86
CA ARG A 131 -13.97 -0.04 12.22
C ARG A 131 -13.93 1.18 13.16
N CYS A 132 -12.74 1.63 13.51
CA CYS A 132 -12.55 2.89 14.23
C CYS A 132 -12.13 3.99 13.26
N GLY A 133 -12.43 5.25 13.61
CA GLY A 133 -12.01 6.41 12.81
C GLY A 133 -10.52 6.63 12.99
N GLY A 134 -9.76 6.66 11.88
CA GLY A 134 -8.29 6.74 11.86
C GLY A 134 -7.56 5.43 11.56
N GLN A 135 -8.29 4.32 11.39
CA GLN A 135 -7.68 3.03 10.99
C GLN A 135 -6.96 3.10 9.63
N GLY A 136 -7.40 3.99 8.72
CA GLY A 136 -6.70 4.24 7.45
C GLY A 136 -5.33 4.89 7.63
N ASP A 137 -5.17 5.73 8.66
CA ASP A 137 -3.89 6.38 8.98
C ASP A 137 -2.87 5.35 9.49
N VAL A 138 -3.32 4.38 10.30
CA VAL A 138 -2.49 3.25 10.71
C VAL A 138 -2.06 2.42 9.51
N LEU A 139 -2.98 2.15 8.57
CA LEU A 139 -2.67 1.42 7.34
C LEU A 139 -1.62 2.16 6.50
N SER A 140 -1.87 3.41 6.16
CA SER A 140 -0.96 4.21 5.32
C SER A 140 0.41 4.39 5.98
N GLY A 141 0.48 4.56 7.30
CA GLY A 141 1.74 4.57 8.05
C GLY A 141 2.50 3.24 8.00
N CYS A 142 1.80 2.11 8.14
CA CYS A 142 2.43 0.79 8.00
C CYS A 142 2.95 0.58 6.57
N VAL A 143 2.14 0.86 5.55
CA VAL A 143 2.55 0.74 4.14
C VAL A 143 3.76 1.64 3.85
N GLY A 144 3.73 2.90 4.29
CA GLY A 144 4.86 3.82 4.13
C GLY A 144 6.15 3.32 4.79
N THR A 145 6.03 2.66 5.96
CA THR A 145 7.19 2.04 6.64
C THR A 145 7.77 0.89 5.80
N PHE A 146 6.93 -0.01 5.29
CA PHE A 146 7.41 -1.10 4.42
C PHE A 146 8.00 -0.58 3.11
N MET A 147 7.43 0.47 2.52
CA MET A 147 7.98 1.10 1.33
C MET A 147 9.35 1.77 1.61
N ALA A 148 9.52 2.38 2.79
CA ALA A 148 10.81 2.93 3.20
C ALA A 148 11.88 1.83 3.35
N TRP A 149 11.53 0.69 3.95
CA TRP A 149 12.42 -0.48 3.96
C TRP A 149 12.70 -1.01 2.56
N GLY A 150 11.69 -1.02 1.68
CA GLY A 150 11.86 -1.35 0.27
C GLY A 150 12.84 -0.42 -0.45
N LYS A 151 12.90 0.87 -0.10
CA LYS A 151 13.92 1.78 -0.62
C LYS A 151 15.31 1.43 -0.10
N CYS A 152 15.45 1.13 1.18
CA CYS A 152 16.74 0.68 1.73
C CYS A 152 17.23 -0.62 1.07
N TYR A 153 16.31 -1.55 0.78
CA TYR A 153 16.61 -2.78 0.05
C TYR A 153 17.09 -2.47 -1.37
N GLU A 154 16.37 -1.60 -2.09
CA GLU A 154 16.73 -1.14 -3.43
C GLU A 154 18.11 -0.45 -3.46
N ASP A 155 18.42 0.34 -2.43
CA ASP A 155 19.71 1.02 -2.26
C ASP A 155 20.85 0.07 -1.82
N GLY A 156 20.56 -1.22 -1.64
CA GLY A 156 21.55 -2.24 -1.28
C GLY A 156 21.98 -2.23 0.19
N ALA A 157 21.21 -1.59 1.08
CA ALA A 157 21.51 -1.59 2.51
C ALA A 157 21.36 -2.99 3.14
N PHE A 158 20.50 -3.84 2.57
CA PHE A 158 20.30 -5.23 2.94
C PHE A 158 19.59 -5.99 1.80
N GLY A 159 19.56 -7.33 1.90
CA GLY A 159 18.91 -8.20 0.93
C GLY A 159 19.81 -8.64 -0.22
N ASP A 160 19.22 -9.37 -1.16
CA ASP A 160 19.88 -9.98 -2.33
C ASP A 160 19.71 -9.17 -3.62
N GLY A 161 18.87 -8.13 -3.60
CA GLY A 161 18.58 -7.32 -4.77
C GLY A 161 17.82 -8.07 -5.87
N GLU A 162 17.05 -9.10 -5.55
CA GLU A 162 16.17 -9.83 -6.47
C GLU A 162 14.80 -9.16 -6.68
N ILE A 163 14.27 -8.43 -5.69
CA ILE A 163 12.95 -7.77 -5.79
C ILE A 163 13.06 -6.57 -6.74
N ALA A 164 12.17 -6.50 -7.74
CA ALA A 164 12.07 -5.35 -8.64
C ALA A 164 11.48 -4.14 -7.91
N ALA A 165 11.93 -2.93 -8.25
CA ALA A 165 11.47 -1.71 -7.59
C ALA A 165 9.96 -1.50 -7.79
N SER A 166 9.44 -1.86 -8.97
CA SER A 166 8.00 -1.82 -9.28
C SER A 166 7.18 -2.78 -8.41
N ARG A 167 7.76 -3.87 -7.89
CA ARG A 167 7.03 -4.84 -7.05
C ARG A 167 7.01 -4.46 -5.57
N VAL A 168 7.91 -3.58 -5.12
CA VAL A 168 8.00 -3.13 -3.71
C VAL A 168 6.69 -2.57 -3.17
N PRO A 169 5.96 -1.66 -3.87
CA PRO A 169 4.70 -1.11 -3.38
C PRO A 169 3.62 -2.17 -3.12
N LEU A 170 3.54 -3.21 -3.95
CA LEU A 170 2.63 -4.34 -3.75
C LEU A 170 2.95 -5.06 -2.44
N LEU A 171 4.21 -5.44 -2.26
CA LEU A 171 4.66 -6.16 -1.05
C LEU A 171 4.46 -5.30 0.22
N ALA A 172 4.73 -4.00 0.12
CA ALA A 172 4.52 -3.07 1.21
C ALA A 172 3.03 -2.91 1.57
N ALA A 173 2.16 -2.87 0.56
CA ALA A 173 0.72 -2.82 0.74
C ALA A 173 0.20 -4.11 1.41
N VAL A 174 0.68 -5.29 0.99
CA VAL A 174 0.36 -6.58 1.61
C VAL A 174 0.78 -6.60 3.08
N GLY A 175 2.06 -6.33 3.37
CA GLY A 175 2.56 -6.32 4.74
C GLY A 175 1.85 -5.29 5.64
N GLY A 176 1.62 -4.08 5.11
CA GLY A 176 0.90 -3.03 5.83
C GLY A 176 -0.55 -3.41 6.13
N SER A 177 -1.24 -4.05 5.19
CA SER A 177 -2.61 -4.57 5.38
C SER A 177 -2.67 -5.66 6.46
N MET A 178 -1.80 -6.67 6.37
CA MET A 178 -1.74 -7.78 7.32
C MET A 178 -1.50 -7.29 8.76
N VAL A 179 -0.53 -6.40 8.95
CA VAL A 179 -0.20 -5.83 10.27
C VAL A 179 -1.36 -4.98 10.80
N THR A 180 -1.96 -4.13 9.97
CA THR A 180 -3.06 -3.26 10.38
C THR A 180 -4.31 -4.05 10.76
N ARG A 181 -4.64 -5.09 9.98
CA ARG A 181 -5.76 -6.01 10.28
C ARG A 181 -5.52 -6.73 11.61
N THR A 182 -4.32 -7.25 11.80
CA THR A 182 -3.92 -7.92 13.05
C THR A 182 -3.98 -6.96 14.24
N ALA A 183 -3.50 -5.73 14.10
CA ALA A 183 -3.55 -4.71 15.16
C ALA A 183 -5.00 -4.34 15.50
N SER A 184 -5.85 -4.17 14.49
CA SER A 184 -7.29 -3.92 14.68
C SER A 184 -7.96 -5.06 15.45
N ARG A 185 -7.64 -6.32 15.11
CA ARG A 185 -8.18 -7.50 15.80
C ARG A 185 -7.75 -7.54 17.27
N ARG A 186 -6.46 -7.33 17.52
CA ARG A 186 -5.89 -7.34 18.88
C ARG A 186 -6.47 -6.23 19.76
N ALA A 187 -6.57 -5.01 19.23
CA ALA A 187 -7.18 -3.89 19.93
C ALA A 187 -8.67 -4.14 20.21
N PHE A 188 -9.41 -4.65 19.23
CA PHE A 188 -10.82 -5.00 19.41
C PHE A 188 -11.02 -6.09 20.46
N PHE A 189 -10.13 -7.10 20.55
CA PHE A 189 -10.24 -8.13 21.57
C PHE A 189 -10.10 -7.59 22.99
N LYS A 190 -9.35 -6.49 23.18
CA LYS A 190 -9.16 -5.84 24.48
C LYS A 190 -10.28 -4.86 24.81
N GLU A 191 -10.60 -3.98 23.88
CA GLU A 191 -11.49 -2.82 24.12
C GLU A 191 -12.94 -3.07 23.67
N GLY A 192 -13.18 -4.17 22.94
CA GLY A 192 -14.48 -4.52 22.39
C GLY A 192 -15.08 -3.40 21.54
N ARG A 193 -16.35 -3.08 21.81
CA ARG A 193 -17.09 -2.03 21.09
C ARG A 193 -16.49 -0.63 21.29
N GLY A 194 -15.74 -0.42 22.37
CA GLY A 194 -15.11 0.86 22.72
C GLY A 194 -13.89 1.21 21.88
N VAL A 195 -13.32 0.26 21.13
CA VAL A 195 -12.02 0.43 20.44
C VAL A 195 -11.97 1.71 19.58
N VAL A 196 -10.94 2.52 19.79
CA VAL A 196 -10.56 3.68 18.99
C VAL A 196 -9.16 3.48 18.39
N THR A 197 -8.76 4.33 17.45
CA THR A 197 -7.47 4.18 16.74
C THR A 197 -6.27 4.26 17.68
N GLN A 198 -6.37 5.05 18.76
CA GLN A 198 -5.31 5.12 19.77
C GLN A 198 -5.04 3.76 20.43
N ASP A 199 -6.04 2.89 20.54
CA ASP A 199 -5.89 1.54 21.10
C ASP A 199 -5.21 0.58 20.11
N MET A 200 -5.25 0.88 18.80
CA MET A 200 -4.55 0.11 17.78
C MET A 200 -3.04 0.37 17.77
N VAL A 201 -2.60 1.60 18.08
CA VAL A 201 -1.18 2.00 17.97
C VAL A 201 -0.25 1.12 18.82
N PRO A 202 -0.55 0.82 20.10
CA PRO A 202 0.28 -0.08 20.91
C PRO A 202 0.34 -1.52 20.39
N GLU A 203 -0.64 -1.95 19.59
CA GLU A 203 -0.69 -3.32 19.06
C GLU A 203 0.13 -3.49 17.78
N ILE A 204 0.59 -2.42 17.11
CA ILE A 204 1.31 -2.51 15.83
C ILE A 204 2.54 -3.41 15.94
N GLY A 205 3.41 -3.18 16.94
CA GLY A 205 4.64 -3.97 17.11
C GLY A 205 4.37 -5.46 17.39
N ARG A 206 3.37 -5.76 18.22
CA ARG A 206 2.98 -7.15 18.52
C ARG A 206 2.35 -7.83 17.31
N SER A 207 1.59 -7.08 16.52
CA SER A 207 1.00 -7.54 15.27
C SER A 207 2.05 -7.85 14.22
N PHE A 208 3.09 -7.02 14.12
CA PHE A 208 4.23 -7.28 13.27
C PHE A 208 4.92 -8.60 13.62
N VAL A 209 5.21 -8.81 14.91
CA VAL A 209 5.80 -10.07 15.40
C VAL A 209 4.92 -11.27 15.10
N GLU A 210 3.60 -11.12 15.24
CA GLU A 210 2.66 -12.21 14.95
C GLU A 210 2.64 -12.56 13.46
N VAL A 211 2.66 -11.55 12.57
CA VAL A 211 2.60 -11.73 11.12
C VAL A 211 3.93 -12.25 10.54
N PHE A 212 5.07 -11.70 10.97
CA PHE A 212 6.38 -11.96 10.34
C PHE A 212 7.33 -12.79 11.23
N GLY A 213 6.93 -13.11 12.46
CA GLY A 213 7.74 -13.85 13.42
C GLY A 213 8.69 -12.97 14.23
N ALA A 214 9.13 -13.49 15.38
CA ALA A 214 9.99 -12.77 16.31
C ALA A 214 11.43 -12.54 15.79
N SER A 215 11.91 -13.38 14.87
CA SER A 215 13.21 -13.19 14.22
C SER A 215 13.24 -11.93 13.37
N ALA A 216 12.15 -11.62 12.67
CA ALA A 216 12.01 -10.42 11.85
C ALA A 216 11.95 -9.11 12.68
N ALA A 217 11.59 -9.20 13.96
CA ALA A 217 11.47 -8.04 14.85
C ALA A 217 12.76 -7.72 15.64
N GLY A 218 13.93 -8.18 15.16
CA GLY A 218 15.23 -7.85 15.75
C GLY A 218 15.84 -8.90 16.70
N GLY A 219 15.33 -10.14 16.71
CA GLY A 219 16.06 -11.34 17.17
C GLY A 219 16.44 -11.47 18.66
N SER A 220 15.86 -12.48 19.31
CA SER A 220 16.20 -13.09 20.62
C SER A 220 15.85 -12.33 21.92
N GLN A 221 15.95 -11.01 21.99
CA GLN A 221 15.71 -10.29 23.25
C GLN A 221 14.23 -9.92 23.47
N LEU A 222 13.54 -9.45 22.43
CA LEU A 222 12.09 -9.12 22.47
C LEU A 222 11.17 -10.34 22.66
N ALA A 223 11.59 -11.52 22.19
CA ALA A 223 10.83 -12.76 22.36
C ALA A 223 10.75 -13.23 23.83
N ARG A 224 11.66 -12.76 24.70
CA ARG A 224 11.64 -13.07 26.14
C ARG A 224 10.71 -12.13 26.93
N ASP A 225 10.56 -10.89 26.48
CA ASP A 225 9.77 -9.87 27.18
C ASP A 225 8.31 -9.83 26.72
N LEU A 226 8.04 -10.27 25.48
CA LEU A 226 6.69 -10.53 24.98
C LEU A 226 6.33 -11.98 25.26
N LYS A 227 5.94 -12.29 26.52
CA LYS A 227 5.25 -13.55 26.82
C LYS A 227 3.99 -13.65 25.95
N LEU A 228 4.11 -14.35 24.81
CA LEU A 228 3.01 -15.00 24.13
C LEU A 228 2.51 -16.15 25.00
#